data_AF-A0A7K1UF28-F1
#
_entry.id   AF-A0A7K1UF28-F1
#
_cell.length_a   1.000
_cell.length_b   1.000
_cell.length_c   1.000
_cell.angle_alpha   90.00
_cell.angle_beta   90.00
_cell.angle_gamma   90.00
#
_symmetry.space_group_name_H-M   'P 1'
#
loop_
_entity.id
_entity.type
_entity.pdbx_description
1 polymer ?
#
loop_
_entity_poly.entity_id
_entity_poly.type
_entity_poly.pdbx_seq_one_letter_code
_entity_poly.pdbx_strand_id
1 'polypeptide(L)'
;MLPSSDDPAQAAEAFGTAVADFALASRSIDNPEDSYQVLGELQAGLTALVQVLSQMSSFHDRERGRAVTDHGDAALGAEHAETAAYHLKQASRFISRATDEVIAGFACNGQIAWRRGPLAETLAERENTLPASPEARRDRSRSPGSFGR
;
A
#
# COMPACT_ATOMS: atom_id res chain seq x y z
N MET A 1 5.88 -0.88 23.78
CA MET A 1 4.92 -2.00 23.87
C MET A 1 3.54 -1.37 23.93
N LEU A 2 2.75 -1.46 22.85
CA LEU A 2 1.35 -1.05 22.90
C LEU A 2 0.61 -2.00 23.87
N PRO A 3 -0.32 -1.51 24.69
CA PRO A 3 -1.15 -2.40 25.48
C PRO A 3 -1.89 -3.35 24.54
N SER A 4 -1.85 -4.65 24.84
CA SER A 4 -2.76 -5.61 24.21
C SER A 4 -4.15 -5.26 24.72
N SER A 5 -4.94 -4.52 23.94
CA SER A 5 -6.31 -4.22 24.33
C SER A 5 -7.13 -5.50 24.18
N ASP A 6 -7.71 -5.97 25.29
CA ASP A 6 -8.71 -7.04 25.28
C ASP A 6 -10.06 -6.55 24.72
N ASP A 7 -10.17 -5.26 24.37
CA ASP A 7 -11.35 -4.62 23.78
C ASP A 7 -11.13 -4.32 22.28
N PRO A 8 -11.76 -5.09 21.37
CA PRO A 8 -11.69 -4.86 19.93
C PRO A 8 -12.16 -3.45 19.49
N ALA A 9 -13.10 -2.83 20.21
CA ALA A 9 -13.61 -1.51 19.85
C ALA A 9 -12.56 -0.41 20.10
N GLN A 10 -11.91 -0.44 21.26
CA GLN A 10 -10.79 0.45 21.57
C GLN A 10 -9.62 0.24 20.61
N ALA A 11 -9.31 -1.02 20.27
CA ALA A 11 -8.26 -1.32 19.28
C ALA A 11 -8.58 -0.75 17.89
N ALA A 12 -9.85 -0.78 17.47
CA ALA A 12 -10.28 -0.21 16.19
C ALA A 12 -10.16 1.33 16.15
N GLU A 13 -10.48 2.02 17.25
CA GLU A 13 -10.27 3.48 17.37
C GLU A 13 -8.77 3.83 17.28
N ALA A 14 -7.92 3.09 18.00
CA ALA A 14 -6.47 3.29 17.96
C ALA A 14 -5.90 3.04 16.55
N PHE A 15 -6.40 2.03 15.85
CA PHE A 15 -6.06 1.77 14.45
C PHE A 15 -6.41 2.96 13.55
N GLY A 16 -7.62 3.51 13.67
CA GLY A 16 -8.06 4.65 12.87
C GLY A 16 -7.15 5.87 13.04
N THR A 17 -6.82 6.21 14.29
CA THR A 17 -5.89 7.31 14.61
C THR A 17 -4.50 7.05 14.05
N ALA A 18 -3.93 5.87 14.28
CA ALA A 18 -2.59 5.52 13.82
C ALA A 18 -2.46 5.56 12.28
N VAL A 19 -3.47 5.07 11.56
CA VAL A 19 -3.48 5.10 10.09
C VAL A 19 -3.61 6.53 9.56
N ALA A 20 -4.43 7.37 10.19
CA ALA A 20 -4.55 8.78 9.82
C ALA A 20 -3.24 9.54 10.04
N ASP A 21 -2.60 9.33 11.20
CA ASP A 21 -1.30 9.91 11.52
C ASP A 21 -0.23 9.45 10.54
N PHE A 22 -0.19 8.14 10.22
CA PHE A 22 0.73 7.58 9.24
C PHE A 22 0.53 8.20 7.85
N ALA A 23 -0.72 8.33 7.40
CA ALA A 23 -1.04 8.94 6.10
C ALA A 23 -0.67 10.43 6.03
N LEU A 24 -0.70 11.14 7.16
CA LEU A 24 -0.24 12.53 7.23
C LEU A 24 1.30 12.60 7.18
N ALA A 25 1.98 11.79 7.99
CA ALA A 25 3.44 11.75 8.08
C ALA A 25 4.09 11.31 6.76
N SER A 26 3.50 10.34 6.06
CA SER A 26 4.04 9.82 4.80
C SER A 26 4.04 10.83 3.64
N ARG A 27 3.42 12.03 3.81
CA ARG A 27 3.44 13.10 2.79
C ARG A 27 4.81 13.75 2.64
N SER A 28 5.62 13.74 3.69
CA SER A 28 6.99 14.29 3.68
C SER A 28 7.92 13.26 4.28
N ILE A 29 8.58 12.49 3.43
CA ILE A 29 9.70 11.64 3.83
C ILE A 29 10.96 12.47 3.59
N ASP A 30 11.43 13.14 4.64
CA ASP A 30 12.57 14.08 4.55
C ASP A 30 13.89 13.35 4.30
N ASN A 31 14.01 12.14 4.84
CA ASN A 31 15.15 11.28 4.65
C ASN A 31 14.77 10.07 3.79
N PRO A 32 15.29 9.94 2.56
CA PRO A 32 14.83 8.89 1.64
C PRO A 32 15.13 7.47 2.13
N GLU A 33 16.09 7.25 3.03
CA GLU A 33 16.27 5.93 3.65
C GLU A 33 15.14 5.51 4.60
N ASP A 34 14.33 6.44 5.11
CA ASP A 34 13.18 6.10 5.94
C ASP A 34 12.11 5.36 5.12
N SER A 35 12.17 5.44 3.77
CA SER A 35 11.31 4.67 2.86
C SER A 35 11.36 3.16 3.12
N TYR A 36 12.50 2.62 3.60
CA TYR A 36 12.61 1.20 3.93
C TYR A 36 11.71 0.82 5.10
N GLN A 37 11.79 1.60 6.18
CA GLN A 37 10.98 1.36 7.37
C GLN A 37 9.50 1.60 7.07
N VAL A 38 9.18 2.71 6.38
CA VAL A 38 7.80 3.06 6.02
C VAL A 38 7.14 1.95 5.21
N LEU A 39 7.82 1.39 4.20
CA LEU A 39 7.28 0.30 3.39
C LEU A 39 7.18 -1.02 4.16
N GLY A 40 8.12 -1.31 5.06
CA GLY A 40 8.06 -2.48 5.94
C GLY A 40 6.86 -2.43 6.89
N GLU A 41 6.63 -1.29 7.54
CA GLU A 41 5.47 -1.09 8.42
C GLU A 41 4.15 -1.10 7.65
N LEU A 42 4.12 -0.52 6.44
CA LEU A 42 2.94 -0.60 5.58
C LEU A 42 2.60 -2.06 5.21
N GLN A 43 3.60 -2.86 4.83
CA GLN A 43 3.40 -4.29 4.55
C GLN A 43 2.84 -5.04 5.78
N ALA A 44 3.42 -4.80 6.97
CA ALA A 44 2.96 -5.41 8.21
C ALA A 44 1.51 -5.02 8.53
N GLY A 45 1.18 -3.73 8.40
CA GLY A 45 -0.16 -3.21 8.61
C GLY A 45 -1.21 -3.78 7.64
N LEU A 46 -0.87 -3.91 6.36
CA LEU A 46 -1.77 -4.53 5.37
C LEU A 46 -2.00 -6.02 5.68
N THR A 47 -0.97 -6.75 6.10
CA THR A 47 -1.09 -8.15 6.51
C THR A 47 -2.01 -8.30 7.73
N ALA A 48 -1.87 -7.42 8.72
CA ALA A 48 -2.77 -7.39 9.88
C ALA A 48 -4.21 -7.04 9.46
N LEU A 49 -4.41 -6.12 8.51
CA LEU A 49 -5.73 -5.76 8.00
C LEU A 49 -6.42 -6.93 7.27
N VAL A 50 -5.68 -7.74 6.50
CA VAL A 50 -6.19 -8.98 5.90
C VAL A 50 -6.77 -9.91 6.98
N GLN A 51 -6.08 -10.02 8.11
CA GLN A 51 -6.52 -10.83 9.26
C GLN A 51 -7.78 -10.24 9.92
N VAL A 52 -7.82 -8.93 10.19
CA VAL A 52 -8.99 -8.26 10.77
C VAL A 52 -10.23 -8.45 9.90
N LEU A 53 -10.11 -8.26 8.58
CA LEU A 53 -11.22 -8.46 7.64
C LEU A 53 -11.71 -9.92 7.62
N SER A 54 -10.77 -10.89 7.66
CA SER A 54 -11.11 -12.31 7.75
C SER A 54 -11.82 -12.66 9.05
N GLN A 55 -11.39 -12.05 10.17
CA GLN A 55 -12.02 -12.24 11.48
C GLN A 55 -13.44 -11.66 11.52
N MET A 56 -13.64 -10.45 10.97
CA MET A 56 -14.96 -9.83 10.89
C MET A 56 -15.92 -10.59 9.98
N SER A 57 -15.44 -11.13 8.86
CA SER A 57 -16.23 -12.04 8.01
C SER A 57 -16.69 -13.27 8.82
N SER A 58 -15.77 -13.92 9.54
CA SER A 58 -16.08 -15.09 10.38
C SER A 58 -17.01 -14.76 11.56
N PHE A 59 -16.93 -13.53 12.09
CA PHE A 59 -17.85 -13.04 13.11
C PHE A 59 -19.28 -13.01 12.57
N HIS A 60 -19.52 -12.41 11.41
CA HIS A 60 -20.86 -12.35 10.83
C HIS A 60 -21.43 -13.74 10.51
N ASP A 61 -20.61 -14.65 9.97
CA ASP A 61 -21.02 -16.04 9.71
C ASP A 61 -21.47 -16.76 10.99
N ARG A 62 -20.74 -16.55 12.11
CA ARG A 62 -21.05 -17.17 13.40
C ARG A 62 -22.29 -16.55 14.06
N GLU A 63 -22.41 -15.23 14.01
CA GLU A 63 -23.48 -14.51 14.71
C GLU A 63 -24.79 -14.41 13.90
N ARG A 64 -24.83 -14.85 12.63
CA ARG A 64 -26.02 -14.74 11.76
C ARG A 64 -27.32 -15.26 12.39
N GLY A 65 -27.24 -16.31 13.22
CA GLY A 65 -28.42 -16.89 13.88
C GLY A 65 -29.04 -16.00 14.96
N ARG A 66 -28.34 -14.93 15.37
CA ARG A 66 -28.81 -13.93 16.33
C ARG A 66 -29.24 -12.63 15.63
N ALA A 67 -29.05 -12.52 14.31
CA ALA A 67 -29.30 -11.30 13.57
C ALA A 67 -30.80 -11.11 13.32
N VAL A 68 -31.28 -9.89 13.57
CA VAL A 68 -32.64 -9.44 13.27
C VAL A 68 -32.55 -8.02 12.72
N THR A 69 -33.48 -7.64 11.84
CA THR A 69 -33.61 -6.23 11.42
C THR A 69 -34.18 -5.35 12.53
N ASP A 70 -34.18 -4.03 12.33
CA ASP A 70 -34.82 -3.07 13.25
C ASP A 70 -36.33 -3.32 13.42
N HIS A 71 -36.95 -4.05 12.48
CA HIS A 71 -38.35 -4.46 12.54
C HIS A 71 -38.55 -5.87 13.14
N GLY A 72 -37.47 -6.53 13.56
CA GLY A 72 -37.50 -7.87 14.15
C GLY A 72 -37.52 -9.03 13.13
N ASP A 73 -37.22 -8.77 11.85
CA ASP A 73 -37.16 -9.83 10.84
C ASP A 73 -35.83 -10.60 10.96
N ALA A 74 -35.91 -11.84 11.43
CA ALA A 74 -34.76 -12.71 11.60
C ALA A 74 -34.22 -13.30 10.28
N ALA A 75 -35.09 -13.56 9.30
CA ALA A 75 -34.67 -14.12 8.02
C ALA A 75 -33.85 -13.09 7.23
N LEU A 76 -34.38 -11.86 7.15
CA LEU A 76 -33.69 -10.75 6.49
C LEU A 76 -32.44 -10.32 7.27
N GLY A 77 -32.47 -10.38 8.62
CA GLY A 77 -31.29 -10.15 9.45
C GLY A 77 -30.15 -11.12 9.17
N ALA A 78 -30.46 -12.42 9.04
CA ALA A 78 -29.48 -13.44 8.68
C ALA A 78 -28.90 -13.22 7.27
N GLU A 79 -29.74 -12.86 6.30
CA GLU A 79 -29.30 -12.53 4.93
C GLU A 79 -28.33 -11.33 4.91
N HIS A 80 -28.61 -10.29 5.70
CA HIS A 80 -27.70 -9.15 5.84
C HIS A 80 -26.36 -9.54 6.47
N ALA A 81 -26.37 -10.41 7.48
CA ALA A 81 -25.13 -10.92 8.08
C ALA A 81 -24.28 -11.71 7.07
N GLU A 82 -24.90 -12.60 6.28
CA GLU A 82 -24.21 -13.34 5.22
C GLU A 82 -23.64 -12.41 4.15
N THR A 83 -24.41 -11.41 3.74
CA THR A 83 -23.98 -10.39 2.77
C THR A 83 -22.77 -9.60 3.30
N ALA A 84 -22.79 -9.19 4.58
CA ALA A 84 -21.66 -8.53 5.21
C ALA A 84 -20.42 -9.44 5.25
N ALA A 85 -20.58 -10.70 5.65
CA ALA A 85 -19.49 -11.68 5.67
C ALA A 85 -18.84 -11.85 4.28
N TYR A 86 -19.67 -11.94 3.23
CA TYR A 86 -19.21 -12.04 1.84
C TYR A 86 -18.35 -10.83 1.44
N HIS A 87 -18.82 -9.60 1.67
CA HIS A 87 -18.10 -8.39 1.28
C HIS A 87 -16.78 -8.24 2.03
N LEU A 88 -16.75 -8.52 3.34
CA LEU A 88 -15.52 -8.49 4.15
C LEU A 88 -14.49 -9.50 3.65
N LYS A 89 -14.93 -10.69 3.24
CA LYS A 89 -14.07 -11.70 2.62
C LYS A 89 -13.51 -11.25 1.27
N GLN A 90 -14.32 -10.59 0.44
CA GLN A 90 -13.81 -10.02 -0.82
C GLN A 90 -12.80 -8.90 -0.57
N ALA A 91 -13.08 -8.00 0.39
CA ALA A 91 -12.15 -6.94 0.77
C ALA A 91 -10.80 -7.53 1.21
N SER A 92 -10.81 -8.57 2.05
CA SER A 92 -9.59 -9.27 2.48
C SER A 92 -8.74 -9.77 1.30
N ARG A 93 -9.40 -10.34 0.28
CA ARG A 93 -8.71 -10.79 -0.96
C ARG A 93 -8.10 -9.64 -1.75
N PHE A 94 -8.81 -8.50 -1.85
CA PHE A 94 -8.28 -7.33 -2.53
C PHE A 94 -7.08 -6.73 -1.80
N ILE A 95 -7.14 -6.63 -0.47
CA ILE A 95 -6.00 -6.16 0.33
C ILE A 95 -4.83 -7.15 0.25
N SER A 96 -5.09 -8.46 0.25
CA SER A 96 -4.03 -9.45 0.05
C SER A 96 -3.30 -9.23 -1.28
N ARG A 97 -4.04 -9.00 -2.38
CA ARG A 97 -3.43 -8.69 -3.67
C ARG A 97 -2.67 -7.37 -3.67
N ALA A 98 -3.20 -6.33 -3.02
CA ALA A 98 -2.48 -5.07 -2.87
C ALA A 98 -1.19 -5.24 -2.04
N THR A 99 -1.20 -6.14 -1.06
CA THR A 99 -0.02 -6.48 -0.25
C THR A 99 1.08 -7.10 -1.11
N ASP A 100 0.73 -7.96 -2.06
CA ASP A 100 1.71 -8.54 -3.01
C ASP A 100 2.42 -7.45 -3.84
N GLU A 101 1.66 -6.45 -4.32
CA GLU A 101 2.22 -5.31 -5.05
C GLU A 101 3.12 -4.45 -4.17
N VAL A 102 2.74 -4.22 -2.90
CA VAL A 102 3.59 -3.51 -1.92
C VAL A 102 4.87 -4.28 -1.64
N ILE A 103 4.83 -5.60 -1.53
CA ILE A 103 6.03 -6.45 -1.36
C ILE A 103 6.94 -6.32 -2.58
N ALA A 104 6.40 -6.35 -3.80
CA ALA A 104 7.18 -6.14 -5.02
C ALA A 104 7.82 -4.74 -5.06
N GLY A 105 7.05 -3.70 -4.69
CA GLY A 105 7.54 -2.33 -4.57
C GLY A 105 8.64 -2.20 -3.52
N PHE A 106 8.48 -2.85 -2.37
CA PHE A 106 9.48 -2.86 -1.30
C PHE A 106 10.77 -3.57 -1.73
N ALA A 107 10.67 -4.68 -2.46
CA ALA A 107 11.84 -5.38 -3.03
C ALA A 107 12.62 -4.48 -4.00
N CYS A 108 11.93 -3.73 -4.87
CA CYS A 108 12.55 -2.73 -5.74
C CYS A 108 13.18 -1.59 -4.93
N ASN A 109 12.47 -1.07 -3.92
CA ASN A 109 12.99 -0.01 -3.05
C ASN A 109 14.30 -0.44 -2.39
N GLY A 110 14.38 -1.69 -1.93
CA GLY A 110 15.60 -2.30 -1.35
C GLY A 110 16.84 -2.30 -2.26
N GLN A 111 16.67 -2.08 -3.58
CA GLN A 111 17.79 -1.97 -4.52
C GLN A 111 18.29 -0.54 -4.71
N ILE A 112 17.61 0.46 -4.14
CA ILE A 112 17.93 1.88 -4.36
C ILE A 112 19.01 2.35 -3.39
N ALA A 113 20.21 2.63 -3.89
CA ALA A 113 21.22 3.33 -3.09
C ALA A 113 20.96 4.84 -3.12
N TRP A 114 20.25 5.37 -2.12
CA TRP A 114 20.06 6.82 -1.96
C TRP A 114 21.40 7.51 -1.72
N ARG A 115 21.80 8.42 -2.63
CA ARG A 115 23.05 9.18 -2.49
C ARG A 115 22.89 10.23 -1.39
N ARG A 116 23.82 10.28 -0.43
CA ARG A 116 23.86 11.33 0.61
C ARG A 116 24.93 12.38 0.31
N GLY A 117 24.64 13.65 0.55
CA GLY A 117 25.64 14.72 0.69
C GLY A 117 26.38 15.12 -0.60
N PRO A 118 27.57 15.76 -0.51
CA PRO A 118 28.29 16.41 -1.62
C PRO A 118 28.64 15.51 -2.81
N LEU A 119 28.63 14.19 -2.60
CA LEU A 119 28.80 13.17 -3.65
C LEU A 119 27.62 13.14 -4.62
N ALA A 120 26.40 13.45 -4.17
CA ALA A 120 25.23 13.59 -5.04
C ALA A 120 25.37 14.80 -5.97
N GLU A 121 25.80 15.95 -5.43
CA GLU A 121 26.03 17.19 -6.19
C GLU A 121 27.17 17.03 -7.20
N THR A 122 28.30 16.46 -6.78
CA THR A 122 29.45 16.23 -7.68
C THR A 122 29.18 15.19 -8.76
N LEU A 123 28.35 14.17 -8.50
CA LEU A 123 27.92 13.22 -9.54
C LEU A 123 26.89 13.84 -10.48
N ALA A 124 25.97 14.67 -9.99
CA ALA A 124 25.03 15.42 -10.83
C ALA A 124 25.78 16.42 -11.73
N GLU A 125 26.78 17.12 -11.20
CA GLU A 125 27.62 18.04 -11.96
C GLU A 125 28.43 17.30 -13.04
N ARG A 126 28.97 16.11 -12.72
CA ARG A 126 29.63 15.23 -13.69
C ARG A 126 28.70 14.70 -14.77
N GLU A 127 27.49 14.30 -14.41
CA GLU A 127 26.50 13.81 -15.36
C GLU A 127 26.08 14.91 -16.34
N ASN A 128 26.00 16.16 -15.88
CA ASN A 128 25.70 17.33 -16.71
C ASN A 128 26.88 17.78 -17.59
N THR A 129 28.12 17.43 -17.23
CA THR A 129 29.33 17.74 -18.02
C THR A 129 29.79 16.60 -18.94
N LEU A 130 29.21 15.40 -18.83
CA LEU A 130 29.47 14.31 -19.76
C LEU A 130 28.88 14.67 -21.13
N PRO A 131 29.67 14.66 -22.23
CA PRO A 131 29.13 14.91 -23.56
C PRO A 131 28.12 13.82 -23.91
N ALA A 132 26.96 14.22 -24.45
CA ALA A 132 25.93 13.29 -24.92
C ALA A 132 26.59 12.16 -25.74
N SER A 133 26.33 10.92 -25.30
CA SER A 133 26.98 9.72 -25.83
C SER A 133 26.95 9.72 -27.37
N PRO A 134 28.04 9.36 -28.06
CA PRO A 134 28.11 9.39 -29.53
C PRO A 134 26.99 8.59 -30.22
N GLU A 135 26.41 7.62 -29.52
CA GLU A 135 25.31 6.78 -29.98
C GLU A 135 23.99 7.56 -30.09
N ALA A 136 23.68 8.46 -29.15
CA ALA A 136 22.48 9.30 -29.20
C ALA A 136 22.51 10.32 -30.35
N ARG A 137 23.71 10.68 -30.83
CA ARG A 137 23.93 11.61 -31.95
C ARG A 137 23.76 10.94 -33.31
N ARG A 138 23.99 9.62 -33.40
CA ARG A 138 23.84 8.82 -34.64
C ARG A 138 22.38 8.49 -34.97
N ASP A 139 21.52 8.37 -33.96
CA ASP A 139 20.10 8.05 -34.17
C ASP A 139 19.31 9.26 -34.71
N ARG A 140 19.67 10.47 -34.25
CA ARG A 140 19.05 11.72 -34.71
C ARG A 140 19.47 12.15 -36.13
N SER A 141 20.54 11.56 -36.67
CA SER A 141 21.05 11.83 -38.03
C SER A 141 20.57 10.81 -39.07
N ARG A 142 19.81 9.78 -38.66
CA ARG A 142 19.10 8.84 -39.56
C ARG A 142 17.60 9.14 -39.58
N SER A 143 17.20 10.35 -39.99
CA SER A 143 15.87 10.53 -40.59
C SER A 143 15.96 10.24 -42.08
N PRO A 144 15.19 9.29 -42.64
CA PRO A 144 15.23 8.99 -44.07
C PRO A 144 14.68 10.17 -44.87
N GLY A 145 15.42 10.55 -45.91
CA GLY A 145 15.09 11.62 -46.83
C GLY A 145 13.69 11.49 -47.42
N SER A 146 13.02 12.64 -47.48
CA SER A 146 11.83 12.91 -48.28
C SER A 146 12.09 12.51 -49.74
N PHE A 147 11.36 11.50 -50.22
CA PHE A 147 11.26 11.21 -51.65
C PHE A 147 10.36 12.26 -52.30
N GLY A 148 10.93 13.07 -53.20
CA GLY A 148 10.19 13.97 -54.07
C GLY A 148 10.13 13.44 -55.50
N ARG A 149 8.93 13.05 -55.95
CA ARG A 149 8.21 13.48 -57.17
C ARG A 149 7.07 12.53 -57.47
#